data_AF-A0A6M3KA11-F1
#
_entry.id   AF-A0A6M3KA11-F1
#
_cell.length_a   1.000
_cell.length_b   1.000
_cell.length_c   1.000
_cell.angle_alpha   90.00
_cell.angle_beta   90.00
_cell.angle_gamma   90.00
#
_symmetry.space_group_name_H-M   'P 1'
#
loop_
_entity.id
_entity.type
_entity.pdbx_description
1 polymer ?
#
loop_
_entity_poly.entity_id
_entity_poly.type
_entity_poly.pdbx_seq_one_letter_code
_entity_poly.pdbx_strand_id
1 'polypeptide(L)' 'MKKTKVPWVAYGNDELKERLDKNDKILCDKCGKEHDIICGVDRDTGEETSMVMAYRCGGVSYLCGVGGKIIPGVIKA' A
#
# COMPACT_ATOMS: atom_id res chain seq x y z
N MET A 1 -9.88 15.87 15.90
CA MET A 1 -10.01 14.39 15.71
C MET A 1 -9.02 13.71 16.64
N LYS A 2 -9.49 12.78 17.50
CA LYS A 2 -8.59 12.00 18.37
C LYS A 2 -7.78 11.05 17.48
N LYS A 3 -6.45 11.16 17.52
CA LYS A 3 -5.54 10.21 16.87
C LYS A 3 -5.60 8.89 17.64
N THR A 4 -6.54 8.02 17.28
CA THR A 4 -6.53 6.63 17.72
C THR A 4 -5.25 6.01 17.16
N LYS A 5 -4.29 5.67 18.06
CA LYS A 5 -3.11 4.90 17.67
C LYS A 5 -3.62 3.58 17.10
N VAL A 6 -3.47 3.39 15.79
CA VAL A 6 -3.67 2.07 15.19
C VAL A 6 -2.56 1.20 15.77
N PRO A 7 -2.86 0.15 16.57
CA PRO A 7 -1.82 -0.78 17.00
C PRO A 7 -1.16 -1.32 15.74
N TRP A 8 0.16 -1.42 15.72
CA TRP A 8 0.87 -2.02 14.59
C TRP A 8 0.41 -3.47 14.47
N VAL A 9 -0.47 -3.75 13.50
CA VAL A 9 -0.98 -5.09 13.23
C VAL A 9 -0.18 -5.67 12.07
N ALA A 10 0.42 -6.83 12.30
CA ALA A 10 0.94 -7.64 11.21
C ALA A 10 -0.26 -8.32 10.53
N TYR A 11 -0.43 -8.09 9.23
CA TYR A 11 -1.40 -8.80 8.41
C TYR A 11 -0.64 -9.88 7.64
N GLY A 12 -1.13 -11.12 7.62
CA GLY A 12 -0.50 -12.20 6.88
C GLY A 12 -1.38 -13.43 6.79
N ASN A 13 -1.56 -13.97 5.59
CA ASN A 13 -2.45 -15.10 5.26
C ASN A 13 -3.94 -14.72 5.14
N ASP A 14 -4.27 -14.05 4.02
CA ASP A 14 -5.64 -13.79 3.54
C ASP A 14 -6.57 -12.91 4.40
N GLU A 15 -6.09 -12.24 5.45
CA GLU A 15 -6.91 -11.25 6.16
C GLU A 15 -7.20 -10.02 5.32
N LEU A 16 -6.34 -9.76 4.33
CA LEU A 16 -6.58 -8.76 3.31
C LEU A 16 -7.63 -9.31 2.35
N LYS A 17 -8.66 -8.51 2.06
CA LYS A 17 -9.80 -8.92 1.22
C LYS A 17 -10.00 -8.04 -0.01
N GLU A 18 -9.72 -6.75 0.12
CA GLU A 18 -9.92 -5.80 -0.97
C GLU A 18 -8.70 -5.80 -1.90
N ARG A 19 -8.98 -5.92 -3.20
CA ARG A 19 -7.98 -5.98 -4.26
C ARG A 19 -7.39 -4.60 -4.52
N LEU A 20 -6.08 -4.55 -4.73
CA LEU A 20 -5.34 -3.37 -5.15
C LEU A 20 -4.56 -3.68 -6.43
N ASP A 21 -4.77 -2.86 -7.46
CA ASP A 21 -4.09 -2.94 -8.75
C ASP A 21 -3.03 -1.84 -8.88
N LYS A 22 -2.00 -2.05 -9.71
CA LYS A 22 -0.91 -1.08 -9.88
C LYS A 22 -1.36 0.23 -10.51
N ASN A 23 -2.46 0.21 -11.26
CA ASN A 23 -3.03 1.40 -11.90
C ASN A 23 -3.99 2.17 -10.98
N ASP A 24 -4.28 1.65 -9.79
CA ASP A 24 -5.06 2.37 -8.79
C ASP A 24 -4.24 3.53 -8.20
N LYS A 25 -4.95 4.48 -7.55
CA LYS A 25 -4.33 5.58 -6.81
C LYS A 25 -4.60 5.45 -5.33
N ILE A 26 -3.66 5.95 -4.52
CA ILE A 26 -3.77 5.99 -3.06
C ILE A 26 -4.00 7.43 -2.61
N LEU A 27 -5.08 7.67 -1.87
CA LEU A 27 -5.28 8.93 -1.15
C LEU A 27 -4.40 8.93 0.11
N CYS A 28 -3.35 9.76 0.10
CA CYS A 28 -2.37 9.81 1.18
C CYS A 28 -2.90 10.58 2.39
N ASP A 29 -2.93 9.92 3.55
CA ASP A 29 -3.34 10.51 4.82
C ASP A 29 -2.36 11.57 5.36
N LYS A 30 -1.14 11.66 4.80
CA LYS A 30 -0.10 12.62 5.22
C LYS A 30 -0.23 13.96 4.53
N CYS A 31 -0.49 13.97 3.21
CA CYS A 31 -0.51 15.18 2.40
C CYS A 31 -1.88 15.51 1.80
N GLY A 32 -2.86 14.60 1.91
CA GLY A 32 -4.20 14.76 1.36
C GLY A 32 -4.29 14.67 -0.16
N LYS A 33 -3.24 14.21 -0.85
CA LYS A 33 -3.19 14.08 -2.31
C LYS A 33 -3.20 12.61 -2.73
N GLU A 34 -3.55 12.39 -3.99
CA GLU A 34 -3.44 11.09 -4.64
C GLU A 34 -2.00 10.79 -5.07
N HIS A 35 -1.59 9.54 -4.92
CA HIS A 35 -0.30 9.04 -5.34
C HIS A 35 -0.44 7.77 -6.18
N ASP A 36 0.44 7.62 -7.16
CA ASP A 36 0.57 6.39 -7.93
C ASP A 36 1.21 5.28 -7.09
N ILE A 37 0.83 4.05 -7.41
CA ILE A 37 1.36 2.85 -6.77
C ILE A 37 2.67 2.43 -7.44
N ILE A 38 3.62 2.03 -6.62
CA ILE A 38 4.91 1.47 -6.99
C ILE A 38 4.89 0.00 -6.59
N CYS A 39 5.02 -0.88 -7.57
CA CYS A 39 5.16 -2.31 -7.35
C CYS A 39 6.60 -2.68 -7.00
N GLY A 40 6.76 -3.72 -6.20
CA GLY A 40 8.04 -4.37 -5.99
C GLY A 40 8.53 -5.03 -7.28
N VAL A 41 9.82 -5.33 -7.32
CA VAL A 41 10.45 -6.09 -8.40
C VAL A 41 10.96 -7.39 -7.81
N ASP A 42 10.59 -8.51 -8.43
CA ASP A 42 11.12 -9.82 -8.07
C ASP A 42 12.63 -9.84 -8.34
N ARG A 43 13.42 -10.25 -7.36
CA ARG A 43 14.88 -10.19 -7.45
C ARG A 43 15.45 -11.22 -8.43
N ASP A 44 14.78 -12.35 -8.58
CA ASP A 44 15.27 -13.47 -9.38
C ASP A 44 14.87 -13.31 -10.84
N THR A 45 13.66 -12.81 -11.11
CA THR A 45 13.16 -12.61 -12.47
C THR A 45 13.33 -11.19 -13.01
N GLY A 46 13.41 -10.18 -12.14
CA GLY A 46 13.42 -8.77 -12.52
C GLY A 46 12.06 -8.22 -12.94
N GLU A 47 10.99 -9.00 -12.78
CA GLU A 47 9.64 -8.60 -13.17
C GLU A 47 8.92 -7.84 -12.04
N GLU A 48 8.01 -6.94 -12.41
CA GLU A 48 7.12 -6.30 -11.43
C GLU A 48 6.22 -7.33 -10.76
N THR A 49 6.07 -7.22 -9.44
CA THR A 49 5.22 -8.08 -8.63
C THR A 49 4.28 -7.27 -7.75
N SER A 50 3.04 -7.75 -7.61
CA SER A 50 2.06 -7.22 -6.66
C SER A 50 2.27 -7.74 -5.24
N MET A 51 3.32 -8.53 -5.00
CA MET A 51 3.64 -9.05 -3.67
C MET A 51 3.87 -7.93 -2.65
N VAL A 52 4.52 -6.84 -3.07
CA VAL A 52 4.73 -5.64 -2.26
C VAL A 52 4.35 -4.43 -3.09
N MET A 53 3.45 -3.59 -2.57
CA MET A 53 2.99 -2.37 -3.23
C MET A 53 3.14 -1.19 -2.27
N ALA A 54 3.68 -0.08 -2.77
CA ALA A 54 3.96 1.12 -1.98
C ALA A 54 3.56 2.40 -2.72
N TYR A 55 3.54 3.54 -2.03
CA TYR A 55 3.48 4.87 -2.62
C TYR A 55 4.51 5.78 -1.96
N ARG A 56 4.90 6.87 -2.63
CA ARG A 56 5.93 7.79 -2.12
C ARG A 56 5.35 9.16 -1.79
N CYS A 57 5.57 9.62 -0.57
CA CYS A 57 5.17 10.96 -0.13
C CYS A 57 6.29 11.61 0.70
N GLY A 58 6.70 12.83 0.34
CA GLY A 58 7.73 13.58 1.08
C GLY A 58 9.09 12.86 1.15
N GLY A 59 9.47 12.12 0.10
CA GLY A 59 10.73 11.37 0.04
C GLY A 59 10.69 9.99 0.70
N VAL A 60 9.68 9.69 1.51
CA VAL A 60 9.48 8.42 2.22
C VAL A 60 8.54 7.51 1.42
N SER A 61 8.84 6.21 1.42
CA SER A 61 7.96 5.18 0.86
C SER A 61 7.08 4.58 1.95
N TYR A 62 5.79 4.46 1.66
CA TYR A 62 4.78 3.89 2.56
C TYR A 62 4.17 2.67 1.91
N LEU A 63 4.06 1.58 2.67
CA LEU A 63 3.43 0.35 2.21
C LEU A 63 1.91 0.57 2.07
N CYS A 64 1.34 0.22 0.92
CA CYS A 64 -0.11 0.30 0.67
C CYS A 64 -0.78 -1.04 0.38
N GLY A 65 -0.02 -2.04 -0.06
CA GLY A 65 -0.57 -3.36 -0.36
C GLY A 65 0.45 -4.47 -0.29
N VAL A 66 -0.04 -5.68 -0.06
CA VAL A 66 0.73 -6.92 -0.05
C VAL A 66 -0.08 -8.00 -0.77
N GLY A 67 0.55 -8.75 -1.67
CA GLY A 67 -0.11 -9.82 -2.42
C GLY A 67 -1.29 -9.34 -3.28
N GLY A 68 -1.22 -8.14 -3.85
CA GLY A 68 -2.28 -7.55 -4.66
C GLY A 68 -3.52 -7.12 -3.88
N LYS A 69 -3.40 -6.94 -2.56
CA LYS A 69 -4.50 -6.55 -1.67
C LYS A 69 -4.12 -5.34 -0.83
N ILE A 70 -5.09 -4.47 -0.56
CA ILE A 70 -4.88 -3.21 0.17
C ILE A 70 -4.70 -3.46 1.69
N ILE A 71 -3.80 -2.70 2.31
CA ILE A 71 -3.62 -2.72 3.76
C ILE A 71 -4.73 -1.91 4.44
N PRO A 72 -5.34 -2.42 5.54
CA PRO A 72 -6.37 -1.69 6.25
C PRO A 72 -5.89 -0.32 6.73
N GLY A 73 -6.73 0.70 6.51
CA GLY A 73 -6.43 2.09 6.83
C GLY A 73 -5.79 2.88 5.68
N VAL A 74 -5.36 2.21 4.61
CA VAL A 74 -5.03 2.86 3.35
C VAL A 74 -6.31 3.09 2.55
N ILE A 75 -6.41 4.26 1.90
CA ILE A 75 -7.59 4.65 1.13
C ILE A 75 -7.23 4.58 -0.35
N LYS A 76 -7.90 3.68 -1.07
CA LYS A 76 -7.91 3.70 -2.54
C LYS A 76 -8.77 4.87 -3.01
N ALA A 77 -8.22 5.70 -3.90
CA ALA A 77 -8.88 6.86 -4.48
C ALA A 77 -9.81 6.46 -5.64
#